data_AF-A0A498FCX1-F1
#
_entry.id   AF-A0A498FCX1-F1
#
_cell.length_a   1.000
_cell.length_b   1.000
_cell.length_c   1.000
_cell.angle_alpha   90.00
_cell.angle_beta   90.00
_cell.angle_gamma   90.00
#
_symmetry.space_group_name_H-M   'P 1'
#
loop_
_entity.id
_entity.type
_entity.pdbx_description
1 polymer ?
#
loop_
_entity_poly.entity_id
_entity_poly.type
_entity_poly.pdbx_seq_one_letter_code
_entity_poly.pdbx_strand_id
1 'polypeptide(L)'
;MPSDPETGSDDTETDATAIASVVEDYLLDKGKGRDGESGNYRRHAEREIDRFLDFLSDRPRSPTTFEKQSVADLREYARYLSRQGWAEGTVKNYYAHVAGILGWASREGHLPANPAQRTRAKEPLPEDTGRKSGEQQAWSPKHREQ
;
A
#
# COMPACT_ATOMS: atom_id res chain seq x y z
N MET A 1 -41.45 -2.89 43.34
CA MET A 1 -40.94 -3.96 42.45
C MET A 1 -39.97 -3.30 41.48
N PRO A 2 -38.69 -3.70 41.55
CA PRO A 2 -37.59 -3.10 40.79
C PRO A 2 -37.55 -3.65 39.36
N SER A 3 -37.06 -2.84 38.43
CA SER A 3 -36.46 -3.30 37.17
C SER A 3 -35.42 -2.24 36.77
N ASP A 4 -34.23 -2.39 37.35
CA ASP A 4 -32.95 -1.98 36.77
C ASP A 4 -32.46 -3.14 35.85
N PRO A 5 -31.39 -2.98 35.04
CA PRO A 5 -31.06 -1.85 34.17
C PRO A 5 -30.49 -2.33 32.80
N GLU A 6 -30.06 -1.37 31.97
CA GLU A 6 -29.06 -1.47 30.90
C GLU A 6 -29.25 -2.50 29.77
N THR A 7 -29.44 -1.98 28.56
CA THR A 7 -28.71 -2.52 27.41
C THR A 7 -27.75 -1.44 26.94
N GLY A 8 -26.59 -1.40 27.61
CA GLY A 8 -25.39 -0.94 26.95
C GLY A 8 -25.16 -1.85 25.75
N SER A 9 -25.40 -1.34 24.55
CA SER A 9 -24.68 -1.85 23.38
C SER A 9 -23.28 -1.26 23.46
N ASP A 10 -22.48 -1.91 24.30
CA ASP A 10 -21.04 -2.01 24.14
C ASP A 10 -20.81 -2.77 22.83
N ASP A 11 -20.94 -2.08 21.71
CA ASP A 11 -20.19 -2.47 20.52
C ASP A 11 -18.91 -1.67 20.62
N THR A 12 -17.90 -2.30 21.22
CA THR A 12 -16.51 -1.92 21.06
C THR A 12 -16.20 -1.97 19.56
N GLU A 13 -16.54 -0.90 18.84
CA GLU A 13 -16.04 -0.62 17.50
C GLU A 13 -14.54 -0.45 17.70
N THR A 14 -13.84 -1.57 17.62
CA THR A 14 -12.38 -1.64 17.65
C THR A 14 -11.91 -0.60 16.65
N ASP A 15 -11.16 0.39 17.14
CA ASP A 15 -10.68 1.61 16.48
C ASP A 15 -9.82 1.28 15.23
N ALA A 16 -10.49 0.68 14.25
CA ALA A 16 -9.89 0.03 13.11
C ALA A 16 -9.48 1.14 12.16
N THR A 17 -8.20 1.54 12.21
CA THR A 17 -7.72 2.65 11.40
C THR A 17 -7.94 2.35 9.91
N ALA A 18 -8.72 3.21 9.27
CA ALA A 18 -9.00 3.12 7.84
C ALA A 18 -7.70 3.30 7.06
N ILE A 19 -7.49 2.47 6.02
CA ILE A 19 -6.27 2.51 5.21
C ILE A 19 -6.07 3.90 4.58
N ALA A 20 -7.15 4.54 4.13
CA ALA A 20 -7.11 5.89 3.56
C ALA A 20 -6.55 6.95 4.53
N SER A 21 -6.89 6.86 5.82
CA SER A 21 -6.40 7.80 6.85
C SER A 21 -4.88 7.66 7.02
N VAL A 22 -4.38 6.42 7.11
CA VAL A 22 -2.94 6.15 7.25
C VAL A 22 -2.15 6.62 6.02
N VAL A 23 -2.76 6.51 4.83
CA VAL A 23 -2.17 7.02 3.58
C VAL A 23 -2.11 8.54 3.58
N GLU A 24 -3.16 9.22 4.01
CA GLU A 24 -3.18 10.67 4.12
C GLU A 24 -2.10 11.17 5.08
N ASP A 25 -2.00 10.58 6.28
CA ASP A 25 -0.99 10.92 7.28
C ASP A 25 0.43 10.69 6.77
N TYR A 26 0.67 9.57 6.08
CA TYR A 26 1.95 9.27 5.43
C TYR A 26 2.34 10.37 4.42
N LEU A 27 1.42 10.77 3.55
CA LEU A 27 1.67 11.79 2.53
C LEU A 27 1.87 13.18 3.15
N LEU A 28 1.19 13.48 4.27
CA LEU A 28 1.40 14.70 5.05
C LEU A 28 2.77 14.71 5.74
N ASP A 29 3.21 13.60 6.33
CA ASP A 29 4.54 13.45 6.94
C ASP A 29 5.66 13.61 5.90
N LYS A 30 5.54 12.89 4.76
CA LYS A 30 6.50 12.99 3.65
C LYS A 30 6.55 14.38 3.03
N GLY A 31 5.42 15.11 3.02
CA GLY A 31 5.38 16.50 2.57
C GLY A 31 6.08 17.50 3.50
N LYS A 32 6.22 17.16 4.80
CA LYS A 32 6.88 17.99 5.82
C LYS A 32 8.39 17.71 5.97
N GLY A 33 8.90 16.63 5.34
CA GLY A 33 10.30 16.21 5.41
C GLY A 33 11.30 17.17 4.72
N ARG A 34 12.60 16.96 4.98
CA ARG A 34 13.74 17.84 4.62
C ARG A 34 13.82 18.29 3.16
N ASP A 35 13.22 17.57 2.22
CA ASP A 35 13.40 17.83 0.79
C ASP A 35 12.28 18.63 0.13
N GLY A 36 11.14 18.89 0.79
CA GLY A 36 10.11 19.84 0.31
C GLY A 36 9.55 19.60 -1.11
N GLU A 37 9.96 18.52 -1.79
CA GLU A 37 9.65 18.14 -3.18
C GLU A 37 8.23 17.53 -3.31
N SER A 38 7.35 18.04 -2.45
CA SER A 38 6.08 17.45 -2.06
C SER A 38 5.04 17.42 -3.17
N GLY A 39 5.19 18.15 -4.26
CA GLY A 39 4.20 18.16 -5.33
C GLY A 39 4.25 16.90 -6.21
N ASN A 40 5.43 16.62 -6.78
CA ASN A 40 5.57 15.57 -7.78
C ASN A 40 5.76 14.20 -7.13
N TYR A 41 6.53 14.13 -6.03
CA TYR A 41 6.68 12.91 -5.24
C TYR A 41 5.33 12.47 -4.65
N ARG A 42 4.52 13.40 -4.12
CA ARG A 42 3.20 13.09 -3.56
C ARG A 42 2.25 12.55 -4.61
N ARG A 43 2.07 13.22 -5.76
CA ARG A 43 1.16 12.74 -6.82
C ARG A 43 1.59 11.39 -7.37
N HIS A 44 2.89 11.19 -7.53
CA HIS A 44 3.40 9.89 -7.98
C HIS A 44 3.18 8.82 -6.91
N ALA A 45 3.52 9.09 -5.65
CA ALA A 45 3.29 8.14 -4.55
C ALA A 45 1.81 7.83 -4.39
N GLU A 46 0.94 8.84 -4.33
CA GLU A 46 -0.52 8.74 -4.23
C GLU A 46 -1.08 7.83 -5.33
N ARG A 47 -0.72 8.04 -6.60
CA ARG A 47 -1.16 7.16 -7.70
C ARG A 47 -0.77 5.69 -7.51
N GLU A 48 0.43 5.45 -7.00
CA GLU A 48 0.93 4.09 -6.75
C GLU A 48 0.25 3.44 -5.53
N ILE A 49 -0.15 4.26 -4.57
CA ILE A 49 -0.93 3.84 -3.41
C ILE A 49 -2.36 3.52 -3.80
N ASP A 50 -3.01 4.39 -4.57
CA ASP A 50 -4.37 4.18 -5.07
C ASP A 50 -4.46 2.86 -5.84
N ARG A 51 -3.46 2.55 -6.68
CA ARG A 51 -3.38 1.25 -7.35
C ARG A 51 -3.36 0.07 -6.39
N PHE A 52 -2.66 0.20 -5.27
CA PHE A 52 -2.65 -0.84 -4.24
C PHE A 52 -4.00 -0.94 -3.53
N LEU A 53 -4.66 0.18 -3.25
CA LEU A 53 -6.00 0.22 -2.64
C LEU A 53 -7.08 -0.35 -3.57
N ASP A 54 -7.03 -0.04 -4.85
CA ASP A 54 -7.90 -0.60 -5.89
C ASP A 54 -7.71 -2.12 -5.96
N PHE A 55 -6.45 -2.58 -6.02
CA PHE A 55 -6.14 -4.02 -5.99
C PHE A 55 -6.69 -4.72 -4.75
N LEU A 56 -6.57 -4.09 -3.57
CA LEU A 56 -7.14 -4.63 -2.36
C LEU A 56 -8.66 -4.70 -2.50
N SER A 57 -9.33 -3.61 -2.88
CA SER A 57 -10.81 -3.48 -2.93
C SER A 57 -11.49 -4.48 -3.86
N ASP A 58 -10.81 -4.94 -4.92
CA ASP A 58 -11.33 -5.95 -5.85
C ASP A 58 -11.35 -7.38 -5.28
N ARG A 59 -10.87 -7.61 -4.04
CA ARG A 59 -10.78 -8.95 -3.44
C ARG A 59 -11.96 -9.23 -2.50
N PRO A 60 -12.53 -10.45 -2.49
CA PRO A 60 -13.64 -10.80 -1.58
C PRO A 60 -13.27 -10.84 -0.09
N ARG A 61 -11.98 -10.64 0.26
CA ARG A 61 -11.45 -10.60 1.63
C ARG A 61 -10.49 -9.42 1.82
N SER A 62 -10.73 -8.29 1.14
CA SER A 62 -9.92 -7.09 1.33
C SER A 62 -9.92 -6.70 2.80
N PRO A 63 -8.76 -6.53 3.43
CA PRO A 63 -8.72 -5.87 4.72
C PRO A 63 -9.23 -4.44 4.53
N THR A 64 -10.37 -4.11 5.14
CA THR A 64 -10.86 -2.73 5.25
C THR A 64 -10.07 -1.92 6.28
N THR A 65 -9.33 -2.62 7.15
CA THR A 65 -8.52 -2.06 8.24
C THR A 65 -7.03 -2.17 7.94
N PHE A 66 -6.28 -1.12 8.26
CA PHE A 66 -4.83 -1.08 8.05
C PHE A 66 -4.06 -2.11 8.88
N GLU A 67 -4.51 -2.42 10.08
CA GLU A 67 -3.83 -3.35 10.99
C GLU A 67 -3.85 -4.81 10.50
N LYS A 68 -4.74 -5.13 9.54
CA LYS A 68 -4.92 -6.47 8.99
C LYS A 68 -4.04 -6.76 7.77
N GLN A 69 -3.15 -5.86 7.37
CA GLN A 69 -2.25 -6.09 6.24
C GLN A 69 -1.32 -7.28 6.51
N SER A 70 -1.47 -8.35 5.73
CA SER A 70 -0.73 -9.59 5.92
C SER A 70 0.37 -9.79 4.88
N VAL A 71 1.30 -10.70 5.20
CA VAL A 71 2.29 -11.20 4.22
C VAL A 71 1.61 -11.83 3.00
N ALA A 72 0.42 -12.42 3.17
CA ALA A 72 -0.32 -13.04 2.07
C ALA A 72 -0.84 -11.99 1.08
N ASP A 73 -1.38 -10.88 1.57
CA ASP A 73 -1.88 -9.78 0.72
C ASP A 73 -0.76 -9.18 -0.12
N LEU A 74 0.42 -8.99 0.48
CA LEU A 74 1.58 -8.46 -0.24
C LEU A 74 2.19 -9.45 -1.22
N ARG A 75 2.15 -10.75 -0.91
CA ARG A 75 2.55 -11.80 -1.84
C ARG A 75 1.62 -11.84 -3.05
N GLU A 76 0.33 -11.66 -2.85
CA GLU A 76 -0.63 -11.57 -3.94
C GLU A 76 -0.47 -10.28 -4.74
N TYR A 77 -0.21 -9.15 -4.08
CA TYR A 77 0.09 -7.90 -4.76
C TYR A 77 1.35 -8.03 -5.62
N ALA A 78 2.42 -8.64 -5.10
CA ALA A 78 3.63 -8.91 -5.88
C ALA A 78 3.34 -9.76 -7.13
N ARG A 79 2.49 -10.80 -7.02
CA ARG A 79 2.05 -11.59 -8.18
C ARG A 79 1.21 -10.76 -9.16
N TYR A 80 0.32 -9.92 -8.64
CA TYR A 80 -0.50 -9.04 -9.45
C TYR A 80 0.37 -8.11 -10.29
N LEU A 81 1.36 -7.45 -9.68
CA LEU A 81 2.32 -6.59 -10.37
C LEU A 81 3.09 -7.35 -11.46
N SER A 82 3.62 -8.53 -11.13
CA SER A 82 4.38 -9.37 -12.08
C SER A 82 3.53 -9.84 -13.28
N ARG A 83 2.20 -9.90 -13.15
CA ARG A 83 1.29 -10.30 -14.22
C ARG A 83 0.91 -9.17 -15.18
N GLN A 84 1.25 -7.92 -14.85
CA GLN A 84 0.89 -6.75 -15.68
C GLN A 84 1.74 -6.59 -16.93
N GLY A 85 2.84 -7.37 -17.07
CA GLY A 85 3.77 -7.22 -18.17
C GLY A 85 4.66 -5.97 -18.07
N TRP A 86 4.80 -5.39 -16.88
CA TRP A 86 5.71 -4.27 -16.63
C TRP A 86 7.17 -4.70 -16.52
N ALA A 87 8.08 -3.75 -16.74
CA ALA A 87 9.50 -3.98 -16.51
C ALA A 87 9.78 -4.34 -15.04
N GLU A 88 10.78 -5.19 -14.80
CA GLU A 88 11.14 -5.69 -13.46
C GLU A 88 11.43 -4.54 -12.48
N GLY A 89 12.13 -3.50 -12.94
CA GLY A 89 12.41 -2.29 -12.17
C GLY A 89 11.13 -1.55 -11.76
N THR A 90 10.12 -1.50 -12.64
CA THR A 90 8.82 -0.89 -12.36
C THR A 90 8.06 -1.68 -11.30
N VAL A 91 7.99 -3.01 -11.43
CA VAL A 91 7.36 -3.89 -10.44
C VAL A 91 7.99 -3.70 -9.05
N LYS A 92 9.32 -3.66 -8.99
CA LYS A 92 10.05 -3.43 -7.73
C LYS A 92 9.79 -2.05 -7.16
N ASN A 93 9.77 -1.01 -7.99
CA ASN A 93 9.50 0.35 -7.56
C ASN A 93 8.08 0.46 -6.96
N TYR A 94 7.09 -0.14 -7.60
CA TYR A 94 5.70 -0.14 -7.13
C TYR A 94 5.57 -0.88 -5.81
N TYR A 95 6.20 -2.05 -5.68
CA TYR A 95 6.25 -2.76 -4.41
C TYR A 95 6.98 -1.95 -3.31
N ALA A 96 8.04 -1.21 -3.67
CA ALA A 96 8.80 -0.40 -2.72
C ALA A 96 7.99 0.77 -2.14
N HIS A 97 7.11 1.39 -2.91
CA HIS A 97 6.19 2.43 -2.40
C HIS A 97 5.27 1.88 -1.32
N VAL A 98 4.63 0.74 -1.58
CA VAL A 98 3.78 0.05 -0.60
C VAL A 98 4.58 -0.36 0.64
N ALA A 99 5.79 -0.90 0.45
CA ALA A 99 6.68 -1.23 1.55
C ALA A 99 7.11 0.00 2.36
N GLY A 100 7.21 1.17 1.73
CA GLY A 100 7.54 2.45 2.35
C GLY A 100 6.46 2.90 3.33
N ILE A 101 5.20 2.84 2.93
CA ILE A 101 4.06 3.24 3.79
C ILE A 101 3.90 2.28 4.94
N LEU A 102 3.95 0.96 4.69
CA LEU A 102 3.88 -0.03 5.76
C LEU A 102 5.07 0.07 6.72
N GLY A 103 6.21 0.56 6.25
CA GLY A 103 7.38 0.85 7.07
C GLY A 103 7.19 2.09 7.93
N TRP A 104 6.62 3.15 7.38
CA TRP A 104 6.27 4.36 8.11
C TRP A 104 5.17 4.07 9.14
N ALA A 105 4.10 3.41 8.73
CA ALA A 105 2.98 3.09 9.60
C ALA A 105 3.37 2.16 10.76
N SER A 106 4.36 1.28 10.57
CA SER A 106 4.93 0.51 11.67
C SER A 106 5.75 1.36 12.65
N ARG A 107 6.36 2.46 12.22
CA ARG A 107 7.09 3.41 13.10
C ARG A 107 6.13 4.29 13.89
N GLU A 108 5.00 4.66 13.28
CA GLU A 108 3.93 5.43 13.93
C GLU A 108 3.01 4.57 14.82
N GLY A 109 3.18 3.24 14.82
CA GLY A 109 2.46 2.33 15.71
C GLY A 109 1.16 1.76 15.13
N HIS A 110 0.79 2.07 13.89
CA HIS A 110 -0.37 1.47 13.20
C HIS A 110 -0.15 -0.01 12.84
N LEU A 111 1.12 -0.48 12.82
CA LEU A 111 1.47 -1.87 12.60
C LEU A 111 2.58 -2.32 13.56
N PRO A 112 2.53 -3.56 14.08
CA PRO A 112 3.58 -4.06 14.97
C PRO A 112 4.92 -4.26 14.24
N ALA A 113 4.90 -4.48 12.93
CA ALA A 113 6.08 -4.60 12.07
C ALA A 113 5.68 -4.39 10.61
N ASN A 114 6.64 -4.09 9.74
CA ASN A 114 6.40 -4.00 8.30
C ASN A 114 6.30 -5.41 7.64
N PRO A 115 5.11 -5.88 7.21
CA PRO A 115 4.96 -7.18 6.56
C PRO A 115 5.64 -7.25 5.18
N ALA A 116 5.84 -6.11 4.49
CA ALA A 116 6.43 -6.05 3.15
C ALA A 116 7.92 -6.38 3.13
N GLN A 117 8.59 -6.25 4.28
CA GLN A 117 10.01 -6.58 4.41
C GLN A 117 10.26 -8.07 4.61
N ARG A 118 9.21 -8.87 4.90
CA ARG A 118 9.34 -10.32 5.08
C ARG A 118 9.73 -11.00 3.77
N THR A 119 10.70 -11.92 3.84
CA THR A 119 11.18 -12.70 2.67
C THR A 119 10.04 -13.33 1.88
N ARG A 120 9.07 -13.94 2.58
CA ARG A 120 7.89 -14.57 1.95
C ARG A 120 7.01 -13.60 1.13
N ALA A 121 6.97 -12.33 1.51
CA ALA A 121 6.22 -11.31 0.77
C ALA A 121 6.93 -10.94 -0.54
N LYS A 122 8.27 -10.97 -0.54
CA LYS A 122 9.13 -10.60 -1.67
C LYS A 122 9.37 -11.75 -2.66
N GLU A 123 9.16 -13.01 -2.26
CA GLU A 123 9.38 -14.20 -3.11
C GLU A 123 8.74 -14.14 -4.52
N PRO A 124 7.54 -13.55 -4.73
CA PRO A 124 6.94 -13.44 -6.06
C PRO A 124 7.45 -12.27 -6.92
N LEU A 125 8.30 -11.41 -6.36
CA LEU A 125 8.88 -10.30 -7.11
C LEU A 125 9.90 -10.86 -8.12
N PRO A 126 10.03 -10.22 -9.29
CA PRO A 126 11.04 -10.60 -10.26
C PRO A 126 12.44 -10.50 -9.65
N GLU A 127 13.30 -11.47 -9.96
CA GLU A 127 14.70 -11.44 -9.55
C GLU A 127 15.41 -10.23 -10.17
N ASP A 128 16.49 -9.77 -9.52
CA ASP A 128 17.33 -8.76 -10.13
C ASP A 128 18.20 -9.38 -11.21
N THR A 129 17.73 -9.31 -12.45
CA THR A 129 18.52 -9.77 -13.59
C THR A 129 19.66 -8.81 -13.95
N GLY A 130 19.82 -7.68 -13.23
CA GLY A 130 20.84 -6.67 -13.48
C GLY A 130 20.71 -5.95 -14.83
N ARG A 131 19.63 -6.23 -15.58
CA ARG A 131 19.37 -5.63 -16.89
C ARG A 131 18.87 -4.20 -16.67
N LYS A 132 19.71 -3.23 -17.02
CA LYS A 132 19.39 -1.80 -16.92
C LYS A 132 18.06 -1.51 -17.65
N SER A 133 17.08 -0.99 -16.91
CA SER A 133 15.76 -0.55 -17.40
C SER A 133 15.84 0.74 -18.25
N GLY A 134 16.81 0.82 -19.17
CA GLY A 134 16.97 1.95 -20.08
C GLY A 134 16.08 1.86 -21.33
N GLU A 135 15.61 0.67 -21.69
CA GLU A 135 14.97 0.43 -22.99
C GLU A 135 13.45 0.21 -22.91
N GLN A 136 12.86 0.23 -21.71
CA GLN A 136 11.43 -0.05 -21.51
C GLN A 136 10.70 1.08 -20.81
N GLN A 137 10.95 2.32 -21.24
CA GLN A 137 9.98 3.40 -21.05
C GLN A 137 8.71 2.98 -21.80
N ALA A 138 7.84 2.27 -21.09
CA ALA A 138 6.57 1.77 -21.56
C ALA A 138 5.67 2.97 -21.90
N TRP A 139 5.80 3.49 -23.11
CA TRP A 139 4.72 4.22 -23.75
C TRP A 139 3.60 3.22 -23.97
N SER A 140 2.50 3.36 -23.23
CA SER A 140 1.23 2.77 -23.64
C SER A 140 0.69 3.62 -24.79
N PRO A 141 0.47 3.09 -26.01
CA PRO A 141 0.06 3.88 -27.17
C PRO A 141 -1.39 4.40 -27.15
N LYS A 142 -2.03 4.64 -25.98
CA LYS A 142 -3.49 4.85 -25.93
C LYS A 142 -4.04 6.09 -25.24
N HIS A 143 -3.23 7.14 -25.02
CA HIS A 143 -3.77 8.47 -24.72
C HIS A 143 -2.83 9.58 -25.21
N ARG A 144 -2.95 9.92 -26.50
CA ARG A 144 -2.63 11.27 -27.04
C ARG A 144 -3.51 11.55 -28.27
N GLU A 145 -4.81 11.60 -28.03
CA GLU A 145 -5.74 12.48 -28.73
C GLU A 145 -6.44 13.17 -27.55
N GLN A 146 -6.30 14.48 -27.32
CA GLN A 146 -6.59 15.62 -28.20
C GLN A 146 -5.61 16.77 -27.96
#